data_AF-A0A2U3L427-F1
#
_entry.id   AF-A0A2U3L427-F1
#
_cell.length_a   1.000
_cell.length_b   1.000
_cell.length_c   1.000
_cell.angle_alpha   90.00
_cell.angle_beta   90.00
_cell.angle_gamma   90.00
#
_symmetry.space_group_name_H-M   'P 1'
#
loop_
_entity.id
_entity.type
_entity.pdbx_description
1 polymer ?
#
loop_
_entity_poly.entity_id
_entity_poly.type
_entity_poly.pdbx_seq_one_letter_code
_entity_poly.pdbx_strand_id
1 'polypeptide(L)' 'MKNFVFHENKSLQFQANFFNAFNHAQFFGPTASEGSIGGSPSFGQVTTDSTGSSSTYYRGPRILQLALKLYF' A
#
# COMPACT_ATOMS: atom_id res chain seq x y z
N MET A 1 15.04 48.90 5.93
CA MET A 1 13.92 48.08 5.43
C MET A 1 14.48 46.80 4.83
N LYS A 2 13.92 45.64 5.17
CA LYS A 2 14.32 44.35 4.60
C LYS A 2 13.15 43.80 3.80
N ASN A 3 13.30 43.75 2.49
CA ASN A 3 12.32 43.14 1.61
C ASN A 3 12.42 41.61 1.73
N PHE A 4 11.31 40.96 2.07
CA PHE A 4 11.15 39.52 1.90
C PHE A 4 10.34 39.30 0.63
N VAL A 5 11.01 38.79 -0.41
CA VAL A 5 10.35 38.40 -1.67
C VAL A 5 9.75 37.01 -1.46
N PHE A 6 8.43 36.92 -1.42
CA PHE A 6 7.69 35.66 -1.38
C PHE A 6 7.42 35.23 -2.82
N HIS A 7 8.02 34.13 -3.27
CA HIS A 7 7.77 33.57 -4.60
C HIS A 7 6.42 32.82 -4.60
N GLU A 8 5.35 33.46 -5.08
CA GLU A 8 3.97 32.93 -5.11
C GLU A 8 3.75 31.71 -6.03
N ASN A 9 4.76 31.30 -6.79
CA ASN A 9 4.64 30.21 -7.77
C ASN A 9 4.99 28.81 -7.21
N LYS A 10 5.36 28.70 -5.93
CA LYS A 10 5.70 27.41 -5.31
C LYS A 10 4.50 26.81 -4.61
N SER A 11 4.24 25.52 -4.85
CA SER A 11 3.22 24.77 -4.12
C SER A 11 3.74 23.44 -3.61
N LEU A 12 3.13 22.94 -2.54
CA LEU A 12 3.45 21.66 -1.93
C LEU A 12 2.26 20.72 -2.05
N GLN A 13 2.51 19.46 -2.42
CA GLN A 13 1.52 18.39 -2.37
C GLN A 13 2.00 17.31 -1.42
N PHE A 14 1.16 17.00 -0.43
CA PHE A 14 1.35 15.91 0.52
C PHE A 14 0.48 14.72 0.09
N GLN A 15 1.04 13.52 0.13
CA GLN A 15 0.31 12.28 -0.09
C GLN A 15 0.58 11.30 1.05
N ALA A 16 -0.49 10.68 1.55
CA ALA A 16 -0.42 9.60 2.52
C ALA A 16 -1.18 8.39 1.98
N ASN A 17 -0.48 7.27 1.80
CA ASN A 17 -1.06 6.00 1.38
C ASN A 17 -1.02 5.02 2.55
N PHE A 18 -2.15 4.35 2.77
CA PHE A 18 -2.35 3.39 3.86
C PHE A 18 -2.67 2.03 3.26
N PHE A 19 -1.83 1.03 3.53
CA PHE A 19 -2.09 -0.38 3.17
C PHE A 19 -2.37 -1.13 4.46
N ASN A 20 -3.45 -1.90 4.48
CA ASN A 20 -3.94 -2.54 5.69
C ASN A 20 -4.07 -1.53 6.87
N ALA A 21 -4.83 -0.44 6.65
CA ALA A 21 -4.95 0.68 7.58
C ALA A 21 -5.35 0.26 9.02
N PHE A 22 -6.14 -0.81 9.14
CA PHE A 22 -6.57 -1.35 10.44
C PHE A 22 -5.69 -2.49 10.96
N ASN A 23 -4.64 -2.89 10.23
CA ASN A 23 -3.76 -4.01 10.58
C ASN A 23 -4.52 -5.33 10.84
N HIS A 24 -5.54 -5.61 10.01
CA HIS A 24 -6.27 -6.86 10.10
C HIS A 24 -5.44 -8.02 9.55
N ALA A 25 -5.63 -9.20 10.12
CA ALA A 25 -5.07 -10.43 9.56
C ALA A 25 -5.84 -10.79 8.27
N GLN A 26 -5.11 -11.20 7.24
CA GLN A 26 -5.69 -11.67 6.00
C GLN A 26 -5.38 -13.15 5.83
N PHE A 27 -6.35 -13.94 5.37
CA PHE A 27 -6.22 -15.39 5.19
C PHE A 27 -6.12 -15.72 3.70
N PHE A 28 -5.45 -16.83 3.37
CA PHE A 28 -5.25 -17.21 1.98
C PHE A 28 -6.57 -17.78 1.46
N GLY A 29 -7.10 -17.16 0.40
CA GLY A 29 -8.37 -17.56 -0.20
C GLY A 29 -8.27 -18.89 -0.96
N PRO A 30 -9.41 -19.43 -1.41
CA PRO A 30 -9.42 -20.61 -2.25
C PRO A 30 -8.76 -20.28 -3.59
N THR A 31 -7.82 -21.09 -4.03
CA THR A 31 -7.23 -20.97 -5.38
C THR A 31 -7.86 -21.98 -6.32
N ALA A 32 -8.04 -21.59 -7.57
CA ALA A 32 -8.33 -22.50 -8.65
C ALA A 32 -7.06 -22.71 -9.48
N SER A 33 -6.68 -23.96 -9.70
CA SER A 33 -5.68 -24.35 -10.71
C SER A 33 -6.32 -25.44 -11.56
N GLU A 34 -6.29 -25.26 -12.88
CA GLU A 34 -6.85 -26.22 -13.85
C GLU A 34 -8.30 -26.66 -13.54
N GLY A 35 -9.15 -25.71 -13.11
CA GLY A 35 -10.57 -25.97 -12.82
C GLY A 35 -10.87 -26.64 -11.47
N SER A 36 -9.86 -26.99 -10.66
CA SER A 36 -10.05 -27.49 -9.30
C SER A 36 -9.94 -26.36 -8.27
N ILE A 37 -11.04 -26.09 -7.56
CA ILE A 37 -11.11 -25.09 -6.49
C ILE A 37 -10.62 -25.72 -5.18
N GLY A 38 -9.73 -25.02 -4.47
CA GLY A 38 -9.33 -25.40 -3.10
C GLY A 38 -8.04 -26.21 -2.98
N GLY A 39 -7.25 -26.31 -4.06
CA GLY A 39 -6.01 -27.10 -4.05
C GLY A 39 -4.80 -26.47 -3.37
N SER A 40 -4.89 -25.23 -2.86
CA SER A 40 -3.73 -24.59 -2.21
C SER A 40 -3.53 -25.14 -0.79
N PRO A 41 -2.31 -25.62 -0.44
CA PRO A 41 -1.98 -26.01 0.93
C PRO A 41 -2.00 -24.83 1.90
N SER A 42 -2.02 -23.59 1.40
CA SER A 42 -2.06 -22.39 2.22
C SER A 42 -3.48 -21.92 2.54
N PHE A 43 -4.54 -22.56 2.01
CA PHE A 43 -5.92 -22.15 2.25
C PHE A 43 -6.21 -21.96 3.75
N GLY A 44 -6.80 -20.82 4.10
CA GLY A 44 -7.11 -20.47 5.49
C GLY A 44 -5.89 -20.14 6.38
N GLN A 45 -4.67 -20.19 5.84
CA GLN A 45 -3.46 -19.80 6.57
C GLN A 45 -3.16 -18.31 6.41
N VAL A 46 -2.61 -17.69 7.44
CA VAL A 46 -1.98 -16.36 7.32
C VAL A 46 -0.59 -16.57 6.74
N THR A 47 -0.36 -16.07 5.53
CA THR A 47 0.97 -16.12 4.90
C THR A 47 1.39 -14.70 4.58
N THR A 48 2.64 -14.37 4.86
CA THR A 48 3.16 -13.01 4.67
C THR A 48 3.42 -12.79 3.20
N ASP A 49 2.63 -11.92 2.57
CA ASP A 49 3.01 -11.33 1.28
C ASP A 49 3.68 -9.97 1.55
N SER A 50 5.01 -9.97 1.57
CA SER A 50 5.81 -8.75 1.71
C SER A 50 6.12 -8.08 0.38
N THR A 51 5.63 -8.60 -0.75
CA THR A 51 5.82 -7.91 -2.04
C THR A 51 4.92 -6.69 -2.07
N GLY A 52 5.54 -5.53 -1.88
CA GLY A 52 4.85 -4.25 -1.98
C GLY A 52 4.13 -4.15 -3.32
N SER A 53 2.81 -3.98 -3.26
CA SER A 53 1.99 -3.33 -4.28
C SER A 53 1.73 -4.03 -5.63
N SER A 54 2.30 -5.19 -5.95
CA SER A 54 2.04 -5.83 -7.28
C SER A 54 1.06 -7.01 -7.24
N SER A 55 0.73 -7.52 -6.06
CA SER A 55 -0.26 -8.59 -5.91
C SER A 55 -1.64 -7.99 -5.63
N THR A 56 -2.64 -8.37 -6.43
CA THR A 56 -4.07 -8.10 -6.14
C THR A 56 -4.51 -8.68 -4.79
N TYR A 57 -3.70 -9.59 -4.23
CA TYR A 57 -3.89 -10.26 -2.96
C TYR A 57 -2.78 -9.90 -1.96
N TYR A 58 -2.45 -8.62 -1.84
CA TYR A 58 -1.56 -8.16 -0.78
C TYR A 58 -2.12 -8.59 0.59
N ARG A 59 -1.31 -9.36 1.33
CA ARG A 59 -1.62 -9.97 2.63
C ARG A 59 -0.55 -9.69 3.67
N GLY A 60 0.03 -8.49 3.59
CA GLY A 60 1.11 -8.06 4.45
C GLY A 60 0.66 -7.23 5.66
N PRO A 61 1.62 -6.82 6.51
CA PRO A 61 1.35 -5.97 7.67
C PRO A 61 0.83 -4.59 7.26
N ARG A 62 0.40 -3.77 8.22
CA ARG A 62 0.14 -2.34 7.97
C ARG A 62 1.38 -1.66 7.38
N ILE A 63 1.21 -0.97 6.26
CA ILE A 63 2.24 -0.11 5.67
C ILE A 63 1.69 1.32 5.54
N LEU A 64 2.51 2.28 5.96
CA LEU A 64 2.28 3.71 5.78
C LEU A 64 3.33 4.25 4.83
N GLN A 65 2.90 4.93 3.77
CA GLN A 65 3.79 5.61 2.83
C GLN A 65 3.43 7.09 2.80
N LEU A 66 4.45 7.93 2.99
CA LEU A 66 4.33 9.37 2.95
C LEU A 66 5.15 9.89 1.77
N ALA A 67 4.60 10.85 1.05
CA ALA A 67 5.30 11.55 -0.02
C ALA A 67 5.03 13.06 0.05
N LEU A 68 6.06 13.83 -0.33
CA LEU A 68 6.02 15.27 -0.47
C LEU A 68 6.53 15.64 -1.85
N LYS A 69 5.76 16.45 -2.57
CA LYS A 69 6.14 16.99 -3.86
C LYS A 69 6.15 18.51 -3.81
N LEU A 70 7.28 19.10 -4.21
CA LEU A 70 7.45 20.54 -4.40
C LEU A 70 7.27 20.88 -5.88
N TYR A 71 6.41 21.85 -6.15
CA TYR A 71 6.26 22.51 -7.44
C TYR A 71 6.96 23.87 -7.37
N PHE A 72 7.71 24.23 -8.40
CA PHE A 72 8.50 25.46 -8.49
C PHE A 72 8.43 26.08 -9.88
#